data_AF-A0A0K6SA22-F1
#
_entry.id   AF-A0A0K6SA22-F1
#
_cell.length_a   1.000
_cell.length_b   1.000
_cell.length_c   1.000
_cell.angle_alpha   90.00
_cell.angle_beta   90.00
_cell.angle_gamma   90.00
#
_symmetry.space_group_name_H-M   'P 1'
#
loop_
_entity.id
_entity.type
_entity.pdbx_description
1 polymer ?
#
loop_
_entity_poly.entity_id
_entity_poly.type
_entity_poly.pdbx_seq_one_letter_code
_entity_poly.pdbx_strand_id
1 'polypeptide(L)'
;MAAEFAPHEAYATCSKSLQHEWKFVARVVPGAGEQMGQLEGIIRDRLIPVLMKGRRNGGPPTQYDVWLRDVTALPVRLLGLGIPKPTETADRDYKTSAAASEAITEAIFRGEDIDADEHVKTGQKARAAHKEAVKEAVEKEWERLGS
;
A
#
# COMPACT_ATOMS: atom_id res chain seq x y z
N MET A 1 -5.32 13.13 -19.48
CA MET A 1 -5.72 12.17 -18.41
C MET A 1 -6.80 12.85 -17.56
N ALA A 2 -7.81 12.15 -17.03
CA ALA A 2 -8.85 12.79 -16.21
C ALA A 2 -8.27 13.66 -15.07
N ALA A 3 -7.14 13.24 -14.50
CA ALA A 3 -6.39 13.97 -13.49
C ALA A 3 -5.94 15.39 -13.90
N GLU A 4 -5.76 15.69 -15.18
CA GLU A 4 -5.34 17.01 -15.68
C GLU A 4 -6.46 18.06 -15.55
N PHE A 5 -7.72 17.62 -15.61
CA PHE A 5 -8.90 18.50 -15.58
C PHE A 5 -9.70 18.35 -14.28
N ALA A 6 -9.61 17.19 -13.61
CA ALA A 6 -10.28 16.88 -12.35
C ALA A 6 -9.33 16.14 -11.39
N PRO A 7 -8.28 16.81 -10.86
CA PRO A 7 -7.28 16.16 -10.01
C PRO A 7 -7.87 15.56 -8.72
N HIS A 8 -8.88 16.21 -8.13
CA HIS A 8 -9.56 15.70 -6.94
C HIS A 8 -10.31 14.38 -7.21
N GLU A 9 -11.01 14.28 -8.35
CA GLU A 9 -11.72 13.06 -8.74
C GLU A 9 -10.75 11.92 -9.06
N ALA A 10 -9.64 12.24 -9.73
CA ALA A 10 -8.59 11.26 -9.99
C ALA A 10 -7.94 10.74 -8.71
N TYR A 11 -7.68 11.63 -7.74
CA TYR A 11 -7.19 11.23 -6.42
C TYR A 11 -8.21 10.37 -5.66
N ALA A 12 -9.49 10.75 -5.69
CA ALA A 12 -10.57 9.97 -5.07
C ALA A 12 -10.68 8.58 -5.69
N THR A 13 -10.64 8.48 -7.03
CA THR A 13 -10.69 7.21 -7.76
C THR A 13 -9.49 6.33 -7.41
N CYS A 14 -8.28 6.91 -7.38
CA CYS A 14 -7.07 6.20 -6.97
C CYS A 14 -7.21 5.67 -5.54
N SER A 15 -7.55 6.53 -4.58
CA SER A 15 -7.57 6.16 -3.15
C SER A 15 -8.74 5.26 -2.74
N LYS A 16 -9.88 5.34 -3.43
CA LYS A 16 -11.10 4.59 -3.07
C LYS A 16 -11.36 3.35 -3.92
N SER A 17 -10.74 3.22 -5.08
CA SER A 17 -10.92 2.07 -5.98
C SER A 17 -9.58 1.41 -6.31
N LEU A 18 -8.73 2.03 -7.13
CA LEU A 18 -7.51 1.38 -7.62
C LEU A 18 -6.60 0.88 -6.48
N GLN A 19 -6.45 1.69 -5.43
CA GLN A 19 -5.71 1.31 -4.22
C GLN A 19 -6.22 0.01 -3.59
N HIS A 20 -7.53 -0.19 -3.54
CA HIS A 20 -8.12 -1.41 -2.99
C HIS A 20 -7.89 -2.61 -3.90
N GLU A 21 -7.92 -2.42 -5.21
CA GLU A 21 -7.68 -3.48 -6.20
C GLU A 21 -6.24 -4.02 -6.08
N TRP A 22 -5.22 -3.17 -6.12
CA TRP A 22 -3.85 -3.67 -6.00
C TRP A 22 -3.53 -4.18 -4.60
N LYS A 23 -4.14 -3.62 -3.54
CA LYS A 23 -4.00 -4.15 -2.17
C LYS A 23 -4.67 -5.53 -2.04
N PHE A 24 -5.72 -5.80 -2.79
CA PHE A 24 -6.28 -7.14 -2.84
C PHE A 24 -5.28 -8.11 -3.47
N VAL A 25 -4.72 -7.76 -4.64
CA VAL A 25 -3.68 -8.57 -5.30
C VAL A 25 -2.48 -8.81 -4.37
N ALA A 26 -1.99 -7.76 -3.71
CA ALA A 26 -0.90 -7.85 -2.74
C ALA A 26 -1.18 -8.82 -1.58
N ARG A 27 -2.44 -8.92 -1.14
CA ARG A 27 -2.82 -9.81 -0.02
C ARG A 27 -2.93 -11.28 -0.42
N VAL A 28 -3.23 -11.56 -1.69
CA VAL A 28 -3.55 -12.92 -2.15
C VAL A 28 -2.44 -13.56 -3.00
N VAL A 29 -1.52 -12.76 -3.55
CA VAL A 29 -0.44 -13.25 -4.41
C VAL A 29 0.90 -13.11 -3.68
N PRO A 30 1.58 -14.22 -3.33
CA PRO A 30 2.93 -14.17 -2.79
C PRO A 30 3.90 -13.50 -3.77
N GLY A 31 4.77 -12.61 -3.29
CA GLY A 31 5.77 -11.94 -4.13
C GLY A 31 5.21 -10.88 -5.09
N ALA A 32 3.92 -10.50 -4.99
CA ALA A 32 3.26 -9.54 -5.88
C ALA A 32 4.01 -8.20 -6.06
N GLY A 33 4.81 -7.80 -5.07
CA GLY A 33 5.62 -6.59 -5.12
C GLY A 33 6.61 -6.56 -6.29
N GLU A 34 7.13 -7.71 -6.71
CA GLU A 34 8.09 -7.80 -7.83
C GLU A 34 7.45 -7.39 -9.17
N GLN A 35 6.16 -7.69 -9.35
CA GLN A 35 5.40 -7.31 -10.54
C GLN A 35 4.81 -5.89 -10.45
N MET A 36 4.83 -5.25 -9.28
CA MET A 36 4.21 -3.92 -9.05
C MET A 36 5.07 -2.74 -9.49
N GLY A 37 6.28 -2.98 -10.03
CA GLY A 37 7.18 -1.91 -10.48
C GLY A 37 6.58 -1.01 -11.56
N GLN A 38 5.82 -1.56 -12.51
CA GLN A 38 5.16 -0.75 -13.54
C GLN A 38 4.06 0.15 -12.94
N LEU A 39 3.26 -0.38 -12.01
CA LEU A 39 2.23 0.38 -11.30
C LEU A 39 2.86 1.52 -10.48
N GLU A 40 3.91 1.22 -9.71
CA GLU A 40 4.64 2.21 -8.94
C GLU A 40 5.24 3.30 -9.84
N GLY A 41 5.83 2.92 -10.99
CA GLY A 41 6.31 3.87 -12.00
C GLY A 41 5.19 4.77 -12.54
N ILE A 42 4.00 4.24 -12.82
CA ILE A 42 2.85 5.05 -13.26
C ILE A 42 2.39 6.02 -12.17
N ILE A 43 2.35 5.58 -10.91
CA ILE A 43 1.99 6.42 -9.77
C ILE A 43 2.99 7.59 -9.64
N ARG A 44 4.28 7.26 -9.62
CA ARG A 44 5.39 8.23 -9.46
C ARG A 44 5.51 9.19 -10.64
N ASP A 45 5.51 8.68 -11.87
CA ASP A 45 5.90 9.46 -13.05
C ASP A 45 4.72 10.12 -13.76
N ARG A 46 3.48 9.67 -13.49
CA ARG A 46 2.27 10.18 -14.16
C ARG A 46 1.22 10.71 -13.21
N LEU A 47 0.83 9.94 -12.20
CA LEU A 47 -0.29 10.33 -11.33
C LEU A 47 0.10 11.49 -10.42
N ILE A 48 1.14 11.33 -9.61
CA ILE A 48 1.57 12.33 -8.62
C ILE A 48 1.92 13.68 -9.28
N PRO A 49 2.71 13.75 -10.37
CA PRO A 49 3.00 15.01 -11.03
C PRO A 49 1.73 15.75 -11.47
N VAL A 50 0.75 15.02 -12.03
CA VAL A 50 -0.51 15.64 -12.46
C VAL A 50 -1.32 16.15 -11.27
N LEU A 51 -1.40 15.40 -10.17
CA LEU A 51 -2.09 15.84 -8.95
C LEU A 51 -1.47 17.11 -8.35
N MET A 52 -0.14 17.24 -8.42
CA MET A 52 0.60 18.39 -7.86
C MET A 52 0.76 19.56 -8.84
N LYS A 53 0.15 19.48 -10.03
CA LYS A 53 0.39 20.42 -11.15
C LYS A 53 1.89 20.57 -11.50
N GLY A 54 2.68 19.54 -11.20
CA GLY A 54 4.09 19.44 -11.57
C GLY A 54 4.26 19.05 -13.04
N ARG A 55 5.47 19.19 -13.57
CA ARG A 55 5.78 18.69 -14.92
C ARG A 55 5.87 17.16 -14.88
N ARG A 56 5.35 16.50 -15.93
CA ARG A 56 5.71 15.09 -16.19
C ARG A 56 7.19 15.03 -16.54
N ASN A 57 7.92 14.17 -15.85
CA ASN A 57 9.31 13.90 -16.16
C ASN A 57 9.38 12.73 -17.15
N GLY A 58 9.94 13.01 -18.33
CA GLY A 58 10.24 11.99 -19.34
C GLY A 58 11.65 11.40 -19.22
N GLY A 59 12.41 11.85 -18.21
CA GLY A 59 13.76 11.38 -17.88
C GLY A 59 13.81 10.66 -16.53
N PRO A 60 15.00 10.28 -16.05
CA PRO A 60 15.18 9.64 -14.75
C PRO A 60 14.61 10.49 -13.60
N PRO A 61 14.10 9.88 -12.52
CA PRO A 61 13.59 10.61 -11.36
C PRO A 61 14.67 11.52 -10.76
N THR A 62 14.31 12.79 -10.53
CA THR A 62 15.14 13.73 -9.78
C THR A 62 15.04 13.46 -8.28
N GLN A 63 15.95 14.03 -7.49
CA GLN A 63 15.87 13.97 -6.02
C GLN A 63 14.53 14.52 -5.49
N TYR A 64 13.99 15.55 -6.15
CA TYR A 64 12.68 16.10 -5.82
C TYR A 64 11.54 15.09 -6.08
N ASP A 65 11.60 14.35 -7.19
CA ASP A 65 10.56 13.35 -7.50
C ASP A 65 10.55 12.20 -6.50
N VAL A 66 11.75 11.76 -6.08
CA VAL A 66 11.91 10.74 -5.04
C VAL A 66 11.31 11.25 -3.72
N TRP A 67 11.70 12.45 -3.29
CA TRP A 67 11.18 13.07 -2.08
C TRP A 67 9.65 13.24 -2.13
N LEU A 68 9.11 13.73 -3.26
CA LEU A 68 7.68 13.92 -3.44
C LEU A 68 6.93 12.58 -3.39
N ARG A 69 7.52 11.52 -3.95
CA ARG A 69 6.94 10.18 -3.89
C ARG A 69 6.87 9.64 -2.47
N ASP A 70 7.93 9.87 -1.68
CA ASP A 70 8.01 9.47 -0.28
C ASP A 70 6.97 10.22 0.57
N VAL A 71 6.89 11.54 0.43
CA VAL A 71 5.90 12.37 1.14
C VAL A 71 4.47 11.97 0.79
N THR A 72 4.17 11.74 -0.49
CA THR A 72 2.81 11.34 -0.91
C THR A 72 2.40 9.93 -0.45
N ALA A 73 3.37 9.08 -0.10
CA ALA A 73 3.09 7.77 0.50
C ALA A 73 2.64 7.86 1.97
N LEU A 74 3.04 8.91 2.68
CA LEU A 74 2.65 9.13 4.07
C LEU A 74 1.14 9.33 4.21
N PRO A 75 0.55 9.00 5.37
CA PRO A 75 -0.85 9.29 5.65
C PRO A 75 -1.12 10.79 5.75
N VAL A 76 -2.38 11.19 5.54
CA VAL A 76 -2.84 12.59 5.60
C VAL A 76 -2.48 13.30 6.91
N ARG A 77 -2.48 12.58 8.05
CA ARG A 77 -2.07 13.13 9.36
C ARG A 77 -0.61 13.59 9.39
N LEU A 78 0.22 13.08 8.49
CA LEU A 78 1.62 13.46 8.31
C LEU A 78 1.81 14.22 6.99
N LEU A 79 0.80 15.00 6.58
CA LEU A 79 0.81 15.87 5.39
C LEU A 79 0.99 15.13 4.05
N GLY A 80 0.87 13.81 4.02
CA GLY A 80 0.91 13.01 2.79
C GLY A 80 -0.45 12.79 2.14
N LEU A 81 -0.48 11.94 1.10
CA LEU A 81 -1.69 11.58 0.34
C LEU A 81 -2.20 10.16 0.62
N GLY A 82 -1.50 9.39 1.45
CA GLY A 82 -1.85 8.00 1.74
C GLY A 82 -1.86 7.12 0.49
N ILE A 83 -0.99 7.39 -0.49
CA ILE A 83 -0.82 6.56 -1.68
C ILE A 83 0.38 5.63 -1.46
N PRO A 84 0.19 4.43 -0.90
CA PRO A 84 1.30 3.55 -0.52
C PRO A 84 2.12 3.15 -1.74
N LYS A 85 3.38 2.77 -1.52
CA LYS A 85 4.25 2.19 -2.55
C LYS A 85 3.98 0.68 -2.66
N PRO A 86 3.24 0.21 -3.68
CA PRO A 86 2.83 -1.19 -3.76
C PRO A 86 4.02 -2.16 -3.77
N THR A 87 5.16 -1.76 -4.35
CA THR A 87 6.41 -2.55 -4.33
C THR A 87 6.99 -2.74 -2.93
N GLU A 88 6.74 -1.82 -2.00
CA GLU A 88 7.25 -1.88 -0.62
C GLU A 88 6.23 -2.49 0.35
N THR A 89 4.93 -2.32 0.10
CA THR A 89 3.89 -2.80 1.04
C THR A 89 3.42 -4.22 0.77
N ALA A 90 3.59 -4.74 -0.45
CA ALA A 90 2.96 -5.99 -0.87
C ALA A 90 3.35 -7.21 0.00
N ASP A 91 4.63 -7.37 0.33
CA ASP A 91 5.09 -8.49 1.15
C ASP A 91 4.46 -8.49 2.55
N ARG A 92 4.40 -7.31 3.19
CA ARG A 92 3.72 -7.15 4.49
C ARG A 92 2.22 -7.43 4.38
N ASP A 93 1.58 -6.97 3.31
CA ASP A 93 0.14 -7.18 3.09
C ASP A 93 -0.17 -8.67 2.89
N TYR A 94 0.64 -9.40 2.11
CA TYR A 94 0.55 -10.86 1.96
C TYR A 94 0.73 -11.58 3.30
N LYS A 95 1.83 -11.30 4.02
CA LYS A 95 2.13 -11.91 5.32
C LYS A 95 1.00 -11.68 6.35
N THR A 96 0.45 -10.47 6.36
CA THR A 96 -0.69 -10.14 7.24
C THR A 96 -1.93 -10.97 6.88
N SER A 97 -2.22 -11.11 5.59
CA SER A 97 -3.36 -11.91 5.12
C SER A 97 -3.17 -13.40 5.41
N ALA A 98 -1.99 -13.94 5.15
CA ALA A 98 -1.64 -15.34 5.44
C ALA A 98 -1.77 -15.63 6.94
N ALA A 99 -1.22 -14.78 7.80
CA ALA A 99 -1.35 -14.91 9.25
C ALA A 99 -2.81 -14.85 9.71
N ALA A 100 -3.61 -13.92 9.16
CA ALA A 100 -5.02 -13.79 9.54
C ALA A 100 -5.87 -15.02 9.14
N SER A 101 -5.47 -15.73 8.09
CA SER A 101 -6.19 -16.89 7.54
C SER A 101 -5.58 -18.24 7.94
N GLU A 102 -4.55 -18.25 8.80
CA GLU A 102 -3.79 -19.44 9.18
C GLU A 102 -4.68 -20.54 9.77
N ALA A 103 -5.54 -20.22 10.75
CA ALA A 103 -6.42 -21.20 11.41
C ALA A 103 -7.34 -21.94 10.43
N ILE A 104 -7.93 -21.22 9.47
CA ILE A 104 -8.77 -21.83 8.43
C ILE A 104 -7.93 -22.69 7.48
N THR A 105 -6.75 -22.18 7.10
CA THR A 105 -5.85 -22.88 6.18
C THR A 105 -5.41 -24.22 6.75
N GLU A 106 -5.02 -24.24 8.04
CA GLU A 106 -4.62 -25.45 8.75
C GLU A 106 -5.76 -26.46 8.90
N ALA A 107 -6.96 -26.01 9.28
CA ALA A 107 -8.14 -26.89 9.39
C ALA A 107 -8.45 -27.57 8.05
N ILE A 108 -8.39 -26.82 6.93
CA ILE A 108 -8.58 -27.37 5.58
C ILE A 108 -7.51 -28.43 5.26
N PHE A 109 -6.24 -28.16 5.56
CA PHE A 109 -5.16 -29.12 5.30
C PHE A 109 -5.29 -30.40 6.12
N ARG A 110 -5.79 -30.32 7.35
CA ARG A 110 -5.99 -31.47 8.25
C ARG A 110 -7.31 -32.20 8.02
N GLY A 111 -8.25 -31.58 7.29
CA GLY A 111 -9.62 -32.11 7.12
C GLY A 111 -10.44 -32.02 8.40
N GLU A 112 -10.17 -31.02 9.24
CA GLU A 112 -10.85 -30.77 10.51
C GLU A 112 -11.93 -29.69 10.36
N ASP A 113 -12.85 -29.65 11.32
CA ASP A 113 -13.84 -28.57 11.40
C ASP A 113 -13.17 -27.22 11.69
N ILE A 114 -13.70 -26.15 11.10
CA ILE A 114 -13.17 -24.80 11.27
C ILE A 114 -13.59 -24.23 12.62
N ASP A 115 -12.64 -23.94 13.50
CA ASP A 115 -12.87 -23.14 14.70
C ASP A 115 -12.97 -21.65 14.34
N ALA A 116 -14.20 -21.15 14.31
CA ALA A 116 -14.48 -19.75 13.99
C ALA A 116 -13.95 -18.79 15.06
N ASP A 117 -13.95 -19.17 16.34
CA ASP A 117 -13.47 -18.33 17.43
C ASP A 117 -11.94 -18.20 17.38
N GLU A 118 -11.25 -19.29 17.08
CA GLU A 118 -9.81 -19.29 16.83
C GLU A 118 -9.48 -18.41 15.62
N HIS A 119 -10.20 -18.57 14.50
CA HIS A 119 -9.99 -17.73 13.32
C HIS A 119 -10.15 -16.23 13.63
N VAL A 120 -11.19 -15.86 14.37
CA VAL A 120 -11.42 -14.46 14.76
C VAL A 120 -10.26 -13.93 15.63
N LYS A 121 -9.79 -14.71 16.61
CA LYS A 121 -8.64 -14.33 17.47
C LYS A 121 -7.36 -14.14 16.66
N THR A 122 -7.07 -15.08 15.77
CA THR A 122 -5.88 -15.03 14.89
C THR A 122 -5.95 -13.82 13.96
N GLY A 123 -7.10 -13.56 13.35
CA GLY A 123 -7.34 -12.38 12.53
C GLY A 123 -7.18 -11.05 13.30
N GLN A 124 -7.67 -10.98 14.54
CA GLN A 124 -7.49 -9.80 15.41
C GLN A 124 -6.01 -9.57 15.75
N LYS A 125 -5.28 -10.63 16.10
CA LYS A 125 -3.84 -10.56 16.40
C LYS A 125 -3.04 -10.09 15.18
N ALA A 126 -3.31 -10.64 13.99
CA ALA A 126 -2.65 -10.24 12.75
C ALA A 126 -2.92 -8.76 12.41
N ARG A 127 -4.16 -8.28 12.60
CA ARG A 127 -4.53 -6.87 12.39
C ARG A 127 -3.82 -5.93 13.37
N ALA A 128 -3.73 -6.32 14.65
CA ALA A 128 -3.03 -5.53 15.66
C ALA A 128 -1.54 -5.42 15.34
N ALA A 129 -0.89 -6.53 15.02
CA ALA A 129 0.52 -6.56 14.61
C ALA A 129 0.77 -5.72 13.35
N HIS A 130 -0.11 -5.83 12.34
CA HIS A 130 -0.03 -5.01 11.13
C HIS A 130 -0.13 -3.52 11.43
N LYS A 131 -1.05 -3.10 12.30
CA LYS A 131 -1.24 -1.70 12.67
C LYS A 131 0.01 -1.12 13.33
N GLU A 132 0.63 -1.85 14.25
CA GLU A 132 1.88 -1.43 14.90
C GLU A 132 3.04 -1.37 13.89
N ALA A 133 3.22 -2.40 13.06
CA ALA A 133 4.27 -2.42 12.04
C ALA A 133 4.12 -1.29 11.00
N VAL A 134 2.88 -0.96 10.61
CA VAL A 134 2.60 0.19 9.73
C VAL A 134 2.92 1.49 10.44
N LYS A 135 2.53 1.65 11.70
CA LYS A 135 2.81 2.85 12.49
C LYS A 135 4.31 3.09 12.61
N GLU A 136 5.08 2.07 13.00
CA GLU A 136 6.54 2.16 13.13
C GLU A 136 7.21 2.51 11.80
N ALA A 137 6.81 1.84 10.70
CA ALA A 137 7.36 2.13 9.38
C ALA A 137 7.06 3.58 8.93
N VAL A 138 5.86 4.08 9.23
CA VAL A 138 5.45 5.45 8.90
C VAL A 138 6.19 6.48 9.74
N GLU A 139 6.37 6.23 11.04
CA GLU A 139 7.12 7.12 11.95
C GLU A 139 8.59 7.20 11.54
N LYS A 140 9.23 6.06 11.27
CA LYS A 140 10.60 6.01 10.77
C LYS A 140 10.79 6.77 9.46
N GLU A 141 9.85 6.64 8.54
CA GLU A 141 9.90 7.35 7.25
C GLU A 141 9.70 8.86 7.43
N TRP A 142 8.82 9.27 8.34
CA TRP A 142 8.62 10.68 8.67
C TRP A 142 9.87 11.32 9.26
N GLU A 143 10.53 10.64 10.20
CA GLU A 143 11.80 11.12 10.79
C GLU A 143 12.91 11.23 9.75
N ARG A 144 13.00 10.27 8.83
CA ARG A 144 13.95 10.29 7.71
C ARG A 144 13.73 11.49 6.79
N LEU A 145 12.49 11.89 6.55
CA LEU A 145 12.16 13.01 5.67
C LEU A 145 12.32 14.38 6.34
N GLY A 146 12.29 14.43 7.67
CA GLY A 146 12.49 15.65 8.45
C GLY A 146 13.95 15.94 8.82
N SER A 147 14.86 14.99 8.62
CA SER A 147 16.31 15.12 8.86
C SER A 147 17.05 15.60 7.61
#